data_AF-U2N849-F1
#
_entry.id   AF-U2N849-F1
#
_cell.length_a   1.000
_cell.length_b   1.000
_cell.length_c   1.000
_cell.angle_alpha   90.00
_cell.angle_beta   90.00
_cell.angle_gamma   90.00
#
_symmetry.space_group_name_H-M   'P 1'
#
loop_
_entity.id
_entity.type
_entity.pdbx_description
1 polymer ?
#
loop_
_entity_poly.entity_id
_entity_poly.type
_entity_poly.pdbx_seq_one_letter_code
_entity_poly.pdbx_strand_id
1 'polypeptide(L)'
;MWYESNFFSALLGGVIAIASTIVTFLISNKIKHKDDTKNLLINLIQLYPELFNNVFNSYYKEENINYTQVRECMGRSQNIFFLMPKRLKKLFGELYDLYSVSPQSFNANKLFIKNKLKEIYCEINAYGDDLFDTKYSK
;
A
#
# COMPACT_ATOMS: atom_id res chain seq x y z
N MET A 1 14.19 -3.49 -57.69
CA MET A 1 14.48 -2.59 -56.55
C MET A 1 13.23 -2.16 -55.76
N TRP A 2 12.10 -1.80 -56.39
CA TRP A 2 10.87 -1.37 -55.67
C TRP A 2 10.21 -2.43 -54.75
N TYR A 3 10.31 -3.71 -55.10
CA TYR A 3 9.70 -4.80 -54.31
C TYR A 3 10.49 -5.12 -53.03
N GLU A 4 11.82 -5.05 -53.09
CA GLU A 4 12.71 -5.26 -51.95
C GLU A 4 12.62 -4.13 -50.92
N SER A 5 12.47 -2.87 -51.38
CA SER A 5 12.26 -1.72 -50.49
C SER A 5 10.92 -1.79 -49.74
N ASN A 6 9.86 -2.29 -50.38
CA ASN A 6 8.55 -2.48 -49.75
C ASN A 6 8.56 -3.65 -48.75
N PHE A 7 9.22 -4.75 -49.08
CA PHE A 7 9.38 -5.88 -48.17
C PHE A 7 10.25 -5.52 -46.96
N PHE A 8 11.37 -4.82 -47.16
CA PHE A 8 12.25 -4.35 -46.09
C PHE A 8 11.54 -3.34 -45.17
N SER A 9 10.77 -2.42 -45.74
CA SER A 9 9.97 -1.45 -44.97
C SER A 9 8.84 -2.13 -44.19
N ALA A 10 8.18 -3.13 -44.76
CA ALA A 10 7.18 -3.94 -44.07
C ALA A 10 7.79 -4.79 -42.95
N LEU A 11 8.98 -5.35 -43.17
CA LEU A 11 9.74 -6.10 -42.15
C LEU A 11 10.13 -5.18 -40.98
N LEU A 12 10.69 -4.01 -41.28
CA LEU A 12 11.03 -3.00 -40.27
C LEU A 12 9.79 -2.50 -39.52
N GLY A 13 8.70 -2.23 -40.24
CA GLY A 13 7.42 -1.85 -39.64
C GLY A 13 6.86 -2.93 -38.71
N GLY A 14 6.94 -4.21 -39.12
CA GLY A 14 6.55 -5.35 -38.31
C GLY A 14 7.39 -5.49 -37.03
N VAL A 15 8.71 -5.33 -37.13
CA VAL A 15 9.62 -5.39 -35.96
C VAL A 15 9.32 -4.24 -34.98
N ILE A 16 9.10 -3.02 -35.48
CA ILE A 16 8.77 -1.85 -34.65
C ILE A 16 7.41 -2.05 -33.95
N ALA A 17 6.41 -2.60 -34.64
CA ALA A 17 5.09 -2.87 -34.07
C ALA A 17 5.13 -3.94 -32.96
N ILE A 18 5.94 -4.98 -33.12
CA ILE A 18 6.14 -6.01 -32.09
C ILE A 18 6.84 -5.40 -30.87
N ALA A 19 7.91 -4.62 -31.08
CA ALA A 19 8.63 -3.97 -30.01
C ALA A 19 7.75 -2.99 -29.21
N SER A 20 6.95 -2.16 -29.89
CA SER A 20 6.03 -1.24 -29.24
C SER A 20 4.93 -1.96 -28.47
N THR A 21 4.42 -3.08 -29.00
CA THR A 21 3.43 -3.91 -28.29
C THR A 21 3.99 -4.50 -27.00
N ILE A 22 5.23 -5.01 -27.03
CA ILE A 22 5.90 -5.54 -25.83
C ILE A 22 6.09 -4.44 -24.79
N VAL A 23 6.56 -3.25 -25.19
CA VAL A 23 6.74 -2.11 -24.27
C VAL A 23 5.41 -1.68 -23.67
N THR A 24 4.37 -1.51 -24.48
CA THR A 24 3.02 -1.17 -24.00
C THR A 24 2.50 -2.24 -23.05
N PHE A 25 2.66 -3.52 -23.38
CA PHE A 25 2.24 -4.63 -22.52
C PHE A 25 2.93 -4.58 -21.15
N LEU A 26 4.25 -4.35 -21.11
CA LEU A 26 5.00 -4.24 -19.86
C LEU A 26 4.54 -3.05 -19.01
N ILE A 27 4.31 -1.89 -19.63
CA ILE A 27 3.79 -0.70 -18.95
C ILE A 27 2.38 -0.97 -18.43
N SER A 28 1.48 -1.49 -19.26
CA SER A 28 0.10 -1.82 -18.89
C SER A 28 0.05 -2.83 -17.75
N ASN A 29 0.90 -3.87 -17.77
CA ASN A 29 0.93 -4.87 -16.71
C ASN A 29 1.42 -4.27 -15.38
N LYS A 30 2.40 -3.35 -15.43
CA LYS A 30 2.87 -2.62 -14.25
C LYS A 30 1.80 -1.69 -13.67
N ILE A 31 1.06 -0.98 -14.53
CA ILE A 31 -0.06 -0.13 -14.13
C ILE A 31 -1.15 -0.98 -13.48
N LYS A 32 -1.56 -2.07 -14.13
CA LYS A 32 -2.58 -2.99 -13.61
C LYS A 32 -2.19 -3.55 -12.24
N HIS A 33 -0.95 -3.99 -12.06
CA HIS A 33 -0.48 -4.46 -10.76
C HIS A 33 -0.55 -3.36 -9.68
N LYS A 34 -0.23 -2.11 -10.03
CA LYS A 34 -0.36 -0.96 -9.11
C LYS A 34 -1.82 -0.74 -8.73
N ASP A 35 -2.73 -0.77 -9.70
CA ASP A 35 -4.17 -0.59 -9.48
C ASP A 35 -4.78 -1.72 -8.65
N ASP A 36 -4.41 -2.98 -8.93
CA ASP A 36 -4.84 -4.14 -8.15
C ASP A 36 -4.38 -4.03 -6.69
N THR A 37 -3.13 -3.59 -6.48
CA THR A 37 -2.59 -3.34 -5.12
C THR A 37 -3.34 -2.21 -4.42
N LYS A 38 -3.60 -1.10 -5.12
CA LYS A 38 -4.38 0.03 -4.61
C LYS A 38 -5.78 -0.41 -4.19
N ASN A 39 -6.48 -1.17 -5.04
CA ASN A 39 -7.82 -1.68 -4.78
C ASN A 39 -7.86 -2.64 -3.58
N LEU A 40 -6.86 -3.51 -3.45
CA LEU A 40 -6.69 -4.36 -2.27
C LEU A 40 -6.56 -3.52 -0.99
N LEU A 41 -5.75 -2.45 -1.01
CA LEU A 41 -5.59 -1.56 0.14
C LEU A 41 -6.88 -0.81 0.48
N ILE A 42 -7.63 -0.31 -0.51
CA ILE A 42 -8.95 0.30 -0.30
C ILE A 42 -9.89 -0.68 0.39
N ASN A 43 -9.96 -1.92 -0.11
CA ASN A 43 -10.81 -2.96 0.48
C ASN A 43 -10.41 -3.26 1.94
N LEU A 44 -9.10 -3.34 2.23
CA LEU A 44 -8.64 -3.54 3.60
C LEU A 44 -8.98 -2.34 4.52
N ILE A 45 -8.84 -1.11 4.04
CA ILE A 45 -9.21 0.10 4.78
C ILE A 45 -10.69 0.11 5.14
N GLN A 46 -11.55 -0.32 4.21
CA GLN A 46 -13.00 -0.40 4.40
C GLN A 46 -13.41 -1.55 5.32
N LEU A 47 -12.77 -2.71 5.22
CA LEU A 47 -13.07 -3.89 6.06
C LEU A 47 -12.57 -3.75 7.50
N TYR A 48 -11.48 -3.00 7.72
CA TYR A 48 -10.85 -2.83 9.04
C TYR A 48 -10.76 -1.36 9.46
N PRO A 49 -11.91 -0.64 9.50
CA PRO A 49 -11.92 0.81 9.63
C PRO A 49 -11.28 1.30 10.94
N GLU A 50 -11.37 0.52 12.02
CA GLU A 50 -10.80 0.88 13.32
C GLU A 50 -9.27 0.91 13.31
N LEU A 51 -8.63 -0.06 12.66
CA LEU A 51 -7.17 -0.12 12.54
C LEU A 51 -6.65 1.07 11.71
N PHE A 52 -7.25 1.28 10.55
CA PHE A 52 -6.82 2.31 9.61
C PHE A 52 -7.20 3.73 10.08
N ASN A 53 -8.25 3.90 10.89
CA ASN A 53 -8.52 5.16 11.57
C ASN A 53 -7.41 5.55 12.53
N ASN A 54 -6.84 4.60 13.25
CA ASN A 54 -5.72 4.87 14.16
C ASN A 54 -4.44 5.26 13.39
N VAL A 55 -4.20 4.62 12.25
CA VAL A 55 -3.12 5.02 11.32
C VAL A 55 -3.33 6.47 10.84
N PHE A 56 -4.53 6.80 10.35
CA PHE A 56 -4.86 8.14 9.89
C PHE A 56 -4.74 9.19 11.01
N ASN A 57 -5.33 8.93 12.18
CA ASN A 57 -5.29 9.84 13.33
C ASN A 57 -3.86 10.05 13.84
N SER A 58 -2.98 9.07 13.74
CA SER A 58 -1.58 9.22 14.15
C SER A 58 -0.82 10.28 13.33
N TYR A 59 -1.25 10.50 12.08
CA TYR A 59 -0.66 11.47 11.17
C TYR A 59 -1.29 12.86 11.33
N TYR A 60 -2.61 12.96 11.45
CA TYR A 60 -3.33 14.25 11.46
C TYR A 60 -3.75 14.77 12.85
N LYS A 61 -3.92 13.89 13.85
CA LYS A 61 -4.46 14.21 15.17
C LYS A 61 -3.55 13.64 16.26
N GLU A 62 -2.32 14.16 16.29
CA GLU A 62 -1.20 13.66 17.09
C GLU A 62 -1.46 13.44 18.58
N GLU A 63 -2.43 14.13 19.17
CA GLU A 63 -2.76 14.08 20.60
C GLU A 63 -3.85 13.04 20.96
N ASN A 64 -4.51 12.43 19.96
CA ASN A 64 -5.69 11.58 20.15
C ASN A 64 -5.50 10.13 19.71
N ILE A 65 -4.27 9.60 19.75
CA ILE A 65 -4.04 8.16 19.48
C ILE A 65 -4.60 7.35 20.65
N ASN A 66 -5.67 6.59 20.42
CA ASN A 66 -6.20 5.65 21.39
C ASN A 66 -5.36 4.36 21.39
N TYR A 67 -4.24 4.41 22.12
CA TYR A 67 -3.27 3.32 22.22
C TYR A 67 -3.87 1.98 22.66
N THR A 68 -4.90 1.99 23.52
CA THR A 68 -5.61 0.77 23.94
C THR A 68 -6.39 0.16 22.77
N GLN A 69 -7.13 1.00 22.04
CA GLN A 69 -7.88 0.56 20.87
C GLN A 69 -6.93 0.04 19.77
N VAL A 70 -5.80 0.69 19.53
CA VAL A 70 -4.84 0.19 18.54
C VAL A 70 -4.35 -1.21 18.92
N ARG A 71 -4.05 -1.43 20.20
CA ARG A 71 -3.62 -2.75 20.70
C ARG A 71 -4.68 -3.84 20.47
N GLU A 72 -5.94 -3.53 20.77
CA GLU A 72 -7.07 -4.44 20.56
C GLU A 72 -7.28 -4.76 19.06
N CYS A 73 -7.26 -3.74 18.20
CA CYS A 73 -7.40 -3.93 16.75
C CYS A 73 -6.24 -4.76 16.19
N MET A 74 -5.00 -4.49 16.61
CA MET A 74 -3.82 -5.25 16.19
C MET A 74 -3.90 -6.73 16.57
N GLY A 75 -4.47 -7.04 17.75
CA GLY A 75 -4.69 -8.42 18.19
C GLY A 75 -5.74 -9.15 17.34
N ARG A 76 -6.81 -8.46 16.92
CA ARG A 76 -7.91 -9.05 16.13
C ARG A 76 -7.60 -9.14 14.63
N SER A 77 -6.73 -8.28 14.13
CA SER A 77 -6.46 -8.11 12.70
C SER A 77 -5.20 -8.83 12.21
N GLN A 78 -4.61 -9.76 12.96
CA GLN A 78 -3.34 -10.40 12.56
C GLN A 78 -3.39 -11.07 11.18
N ASN A 79 -4.54 -11.68 10.83
CA ASN A 79 -4.71 -12.39 9.57
C ASN A 79 -4.61 -11.48 8.34
N ILE A 80 -4.90 -10.17 8.48
CA ILE A 80 -4.92 -9.25 7.34
C ILE A 80 -3.51 -8.85 6.94
N PHE A 81 -2.54 -8.93 7.84
CA PHE A 81 -1.14 -8.59 7.56
C PHE A 81 -0.55 -9.53 6.49
N PHE A 82 -1.09 -10.73 6.33
CA PHE A 82 -0.68 -11.67 5.28
C PHE A 82 -1.16 -11.28 3.89
N LEU A 83 -2.24 -10.49 3.80
CA LEU A 83 -2.81 -10.01 2.53
C LEU A 83 -2.15 -8.71 2.07
N MET A 84 -1.40 -8.04 2.95
CA MET A 84 -0.77 -6.77 2.64
C MET A 84 0.49 -6.91 1.76
N PRO A 85 0.82 -5.86 0.98
CA PRO A 85 2.12 -5.74 0.33
C PRO A 85 3.28 -5.95 1.30
N LYS A 86 4.38 -6.51 0.82
CA LYS A 86 5.54 -6.95 1.64
C LYS A 86 6.02 -5.89 2.63
N ARG A 87 6.08 -4.62 2.23
CA ARG A 87 6.56 -3.52 3.09
C ARG A 87 5.55 -3.16 4.18
N LEU A 88 4.26 -3.08 3.84
CA LEU A 88 3.20 -2.87 4.83
C LEU A 88 3.13 -4.03 5.82
N LYS A 89 3.20 -5.28 5.34
CA LYS A 89 3.28 -6.46 6.22
C LYS A 89 4.41 -6.36 7.24
N LYS A 90 5.60 -5.91 6.81
CA LYS A 90 6.75 -5.69 7.70
C LYS A 90 6.45 -4.62 8.76
N LEU A 91 5.93 -3.47 8.33
CA LEU A 91 5.63 -2.34 9.23
C LEU A 91 4.55 -2.69 10.26
N PHE A 92 3.50 -3.41 9.87
CA PHE A 92 2.48 -3.90 10.80
C PHE A 92 3.01 -4.99 11.73
N GLY A 93 3.93 -5.84 11.27
CA GLY A 93 4.65 -6.78 12.13
C GLY A 93 5.48 -6.09 13.21
N GLU A 94 6.30 -5.11 12.82
CA GLU A 94 7.08 -4.29 13.77
C GLU A 94 6.17 -3.54 14.75
N LEU A 95 5.05 -3.01 14.26
CA LEU A 95 4.03 -2.39 15.10
C LEU A 95 3.47 -3.39 16.12
N TYR A 96 3.14 -4.62 15.69
CA TYR A 96 2.64 -5.68 16.57
C TYR A 96 3.65 -6.03 17.68
N ASP A 97 4.94 -6.12 17.34
CA ASP A 97 6.00 -6.41 18.31
C ASP A 97 6.07 -5.33 19.40
N LEU A 98 5.93 -4.04 19.01
CA LEU A 98 5.87 -2.91 19.95
C LEU A 98 4.66 -2.97 20.90
N TYR A 99 3.57 -3.65 20.53
CA TYR A 99 2.36 -3.84 21.34
C TYR A 99 2.38 -5.12 22.19
N SER A 100 3.17 -6.12 21.80
CA SER A 100 3.24 -7.44 22.43
C SER A 100 4.01 -7.43 23.76
N VAL A 101 4.79 -6.37 24.02
CA VAL A 101 5.54 -6.18 25.25
C VAL A 101 4.67 -5.83 26.46
N SER A 102 5.24 -5.99 27.67
CA SER A 102 4.56 -5.77 28.95
C SER A 102 3.86 -4.39 29.04
N PRO A 103 2.79 -4.24 29.83
CA PRO A 103 2.06 -2.97 29.97
C PRO A 103 2.94 -1.78 30.44
N GLN A 104 3.99 -2.04 31.21
CA GLN A 104 4.93 -1.01 31.66
C GLN A 104 5.84 -0.55 30.51
N SER A 105 6.30 -1.48 29.67
CA SER A 105 7.07 -1.18 28.45
C SER A 105 6.22 -0.49 27.38
N PHE A 106 4.91 -0.75 27.37
CA PHE A 106 3.97 -0.14 26.44
C PHE A 106 3.89 1.39 26.56
N ASN A 107 3.80 1.90 27.79
CA ASN A 107 3.79 3.34 28.02
C ASN A 107 5.09 4.02 27.57
N ALA A 108 6.24 3.35 27.74
CA ALA A 108 7.51 3.83 27.23
C ALA A 108 7.59 3.81 25.69
N ASN A 109 6.82 2.93 25.04
CA ASN A 109 6.84 2.74 23.59
C ASN A 109 5.85 3.59 22.80
N LYS A 110 5.02 4.42 23.46
CA LYS A 110 3.99 5.24 22.80
C LYS A 110 4.54 6.11 21.66
N LEU A 111 5.72 6.71 21.85
CA LEU A 111 6.37 7.51 20.82
C LEU A 111 6.77 6.67 19.60
N PHE A 112 7.36 5.49 19.84
CA PHE A 112 7.76 4.56 18.76
C PHE A 112 6.55 4.03 18.00
N ILE A 113 5.49 3.70 18.72
CA ILE A 113 4.20 3.30 18.15
C ILE A 113 3.65 4.40 17.24
N LYS A 114 3.63 5.66 17.72
CA LYS A 114 3.17 6.81 16.93
C LYS A 114 3.99 6.97 15.65
N ASN A 115 5.32 6.91 15.76
CA ASN A 115 6.20 7.00 14.59
C ASN A 115 5.95 5.86 13.61
N LYS A 116 5.75 4.64 14.11
CA LYS A 116 5.46 3.48 13.27
C LYS A 116 4.12 3.59 12.55
N LEU A 117 3.08 4.12 13.22
CA LEU A 117 1.79 4.40 12.59
C LEU A 117 1.90 5.46 11.48
N LYS A 118 2.72 6.51 11.69
CA LYS A 118 3.02 7.50 10.64
C LYS A 118 3.76 6.89 9.46
N GLU A 119 4.75 6.03 9.71
CA GLU A 119 5.45 5.30 8.64
C GLU A 119 4.47 4.44 7.82
N ILE A 120 3.54 3.76 8.48
CA ILE A 120 2.48 2.99 7.82
C ILE A 120 1.60 3.91 6.97
N TYR A 121 1.20 5.07 7.49
CA TYR A 121 0.41 6.05 6.73
C TYR A 121 1.13 6.48 5.44
N CYS A 122 2.39 6.90 5.56
CA CYS A 122 3.20 7.31 4.40
C CYS A 122 3.37 6.16 3.40
N GLU A 123 3.60 4.94 3.88
CA GLU A 123 3.73 3.78 3.01
C GLU A 123 2.42 3.48 2.27
N ILE A 124 1.25 3.58 2.92
CA ILE A 124 -0.04 3.40 2.26
C ILE A 124 -0.20 4.45 1.16
N ASN A 125 0.00 5.74 1.45
CA ASN A 125 -0.16 6.80 0.46
C ASN A 125 0.82 6.69 -0.73
N ALA A 126 1.97 6.04 -0.57
CA ALA A 126 2.87 5.76 -1.69
C ALA A 126 2.23 4.89 -2.80
N TYR A 127 1.16 4.14 -2.49
CA TYR A 127 0.38 3.38 -3.47
C TYR A 127 -0.71 4.22 -4.17
N GLY A 128 -1.03 5.40 -3.65
CA GLY A 128 -1.93 6.39 -4.23
C GLY A 128 -2.35 7.47 -3.23
N ASP A 129 -2.38 8.73 -3.68
CA ASP A 129 -2.52 9.91 -2.81
C ASP A 129 -3.85 9.99 -2.02
N ASP A 130 -4.91 9.29 -2.47
CA ASP A 130 -6.27 9.44 -1.93
C ASP A 130 -6.80 8.18 -1.20
N LEU A 131 -5.93 7.26 -0.79
CA LEU A 131 -6.38 5.98 -0.21
C LEU A 131 -7.23 6.17 1.06
N PHE A 132 -6.88 7.14 1.90
CA PHE A 132 -7.65 7.47 3.11
C PHE A 132 -8.77 8.49 2.86
N ASP A 133 -8.72 9.27 1.78
CA ASP A 133 -9.76 10.26 1.43
C ASP A 133 -11.08 9.61 1.02
N THR A 134 -11.04 8.37 0.53
CA THR A 134 -12.26 7.59 0.24
C THR A 134 -13.19 7.38 1.44
N LYS A 135 -12.68 7.55 2.66
CA LYS A 135 -13.46 7.46 3.91
C LYS A 135 -14.11 8.78 4.32
N TYR A 136 -13.63 9.89 3.76
CA TYR A 136 -14.10 11.26 4.05
C TYR A 136 -14.90 11.87 2.90
N SER A 137 -14.98 11.21 1.75
CA SER A 137 -15.75 11.63 0.57
C SER A 137 -17.17 11.00 0.48
N LYS A 138 -17.74 10.51 1.58
CA LYS A 138 -19.13 10.06 1.66
C LYS A 138 -19.80 10.52 2.94
#